data_AF-A0A352RTX6-F1
#
_entry.id   AF-A0A352RTX6-F1
#
_cell.length_a   1.000
_cell.length_b   1.000
_cell.length_c   1.000
_cell.angle_alpha   90.00
_cell.angle_beta   90.00
_cell.angle_gamma   90.00
#
_symmetry.space_group_name_H-M   'P 1'
#
loop_
_entity.id
_entity.type
_entity.pdbx_description
1 polymer ?
#
loop_
_entity_poly.entity_id
_entity_poly.type
_entity_poly.pdbx_seq_one_letter_code
_entity_poly.pdbx_strand_id
1 'polypeptide(L)'
;IRVAALLWEHFTGATLAPRHSDKVPYVSVFDPERYYTAEPGQLYPRWRVRFNGLGSLDQCVAVRRTESIQSILDMDVFARMDAFIANVGKDILDRALNWAYLSEAESSFEIEREHPTQDKTERFVQLLRHAHERRPLD
;
A
#
# COMPACT_ATOMS: atom_id res chain seq x y z
N ILE A 1 -15.04 10.57 25.84
CA ILE A 1 -14.77 12.03 25.85
C ILE A 1 -13.42 12.39 25.21
N ARG A 2 -12.28 11.78 25.61
CA ARG A 2 -10.93 12.14 25.08
C ARG A 2 -10.77 12.13 23.55
N VAL A 3 -11.22 11.07 22.88
CA VAL A 3 -11.15 10.97 21.41
C VAL A 3 -12.02 12.05 20.76
N ALA A 4 -13.25 12.23 21.22
CA ALA A 4 -14.15 13.27 20.70
C ALA A 4 -13.57 14.68 20.88
N ALA A 5 -12.93 14.96 22.01
CA ALA A 5 -12.28 16.24 22.27
C ALA A 5 -11.10 16.49 21.31
N LEU A 6 -10.25 15.49 21.07
CA LEU A 6 -9.19 15.59 20.06
C LEU A 6 -9.75 15.91 18.67
N LEU A 7 -10.75 15.15 18.22
CA LEU A 7 -11.33 15.32 16.90
C LEU A 7 -12.00 16.69 16.76
N TRP A 8 -12.71 17.15 17.79
CA TRP A 8 -13.32 18.47 17.80
C TRP A 8 -12.27 19.58 17.72
N GLU A 9 -11.21 19.54 18.54
CA GLU A 9 -10.15 20.57 18.48
C GLU A 9 -9.44 20.58 17.12
N HIS A 10 -9.18 19.40 16.54
CA HIS A 10 -8.55 19.27 15.22
C HIS A 10 -9.40 19.89 14.11
N PHE A 11 -10.69 19.52 14.02
CA PHE A 11 -11.55 19.96 12.92
C PHE A 11 -12.13 21.37 13.08
N THR A 12 -12.16 21.91 14.30
CA THR A 12 -12.65 23.28 14.54
C THR A 12 -11.53 24.30 14.65
N GLY A 13 -10.30 23.87 14.91
CA GLY A 13 -9.17 24.74 15.25
C GLY A 13 -9.29 25.43 16.61
N ALA A 14 -10.39 25.21 17.35
CA ALA A 14 -10.61 25.77 18.67
C ALA A 14 -10.03 24.86 19.75
N THR A 15 -9.59 25.44 20.85
CA THR A 15 -9.04 24.69 22.01
C THR A 15 -10.06 24.65 23.14
N LEU A 16 -10.33 23.46 23.68
CA LEU A 16 -11.20 23.28 24.84
C LEU A 16 -10.49 23.70 26.13
N ALA A 17 -11.20 24.36 27.03
CA ALA A 17 -10.64 24.86 28.29
C ALA A 17 -10.08 23.76 29.23
N PRO A 18 -10.73 22.60 29.46
CA PRO A 18 -10.18 21.60 30.37
C PRO A 18 -8.98 20.88 29.76
N ARG A 19 -7.86 20.87 30.49
CA ARG A 19 -6.72 19.99 30.21
C ARG A 19 -6.92 18.64 30.92
N HIS A 20 -6.68 17.54 30.23
CA HIS A 20 -6.75 16.21 30.83
C HIS A 20 -5.52 15.93 31.72
N SER A 21 -5.68 15.13 32.77
CA SER A 21 -4.56 14.72 33.64
C SER A 21 -3.50 13.92 32.86
N ASP A 22 -2.21 14.19 33.11
CA ASP A 22 -1.08 13.48 32.51
C ASP A 22 -0.85 12.08 33.13
N LYS A 23 -1.71 11.61 34.04
CA LYS A 23 -1.56 10.31 34.73
C LYS A 23 -2.37 9.16 34.12
N VAL A 24 -3.10 9.37 33.03
CA VAL A 24 -3.96 8.34 32.42
C VAL A 24 -3.30 7.67 31.21
N PRO A 25 -3.53 6.37 30.94
CA PRO A 25 -2.96 5.70 29.78
C PRO A 25 -3.48 6.27 28.47
N TYR A 26 -2.74 6.05 27.37
CA TYR A 26 -3.20 6.41 26.03
C TYR A 26 -4.41 5.55 25.62
N VAL A 27 -5.39 6.17 24.96
CA VAL A 27 -6.50 5.46 24.30
C VAL A 27 -6.35 5.55 22.79
N SER A 28 -6.52 4.45 22.08
CA SER A 28 -6.51 4.43 20.62
C SER A 28 -7.81 4.96 20.03
N VAL A 29 -7.75 5.59 18.85
CA VAL A 29 -8.95 6.07 18.13
C VAL A 29 -9.73 4.89 17.56
N PHE A 30 -9.02 3.94 16.95
CA PHE A 30 -9.60 2.71 16.42
C PHE A 30 -9.25 1.54 17.32
N ASP A 31 -10.22 0.64 17.49
CA ASP A 31 -10.03 -0.65 18.14
C ASP A 31 -9.28 -1.62 17.18
N PRO A 32 -8.05 -2.06 17.50
CA PRO A 32 -7.26 -2.92 16.62
C PRO A 32 -7.87 -4.30 16.36
N GLU A 33 -8.77 -4.76 17.24
CA GLU A 33 -9.49 -6.02 17.05
C GLU A 33 -10.59 -5.88 15.99
N ARG A 34 -11.09 -4.66 15.77
CA ARG A 34 -12.20 -4.37 14.85
C ARG A 34 -11.76 -3.72 13.55
N TYR A 35 -10.62 -3.05 13.54
CA TYR A 35 -10.10 -2.30 12.39
C TYR A 35 -8.64 -2.62 12.12
N TYR A 36 -8.22 -2.48 10.87
CA TYR A 36 -6.80 -2.43 10.54
C TYR A 36 -6.25 -1.04 10.91
N THR A 37 -5.12 -1.02 11.58
CA THR A 37 -4.56 0.17 12.22
C THR A 37 -3.08 0.32 11.90
N ALA A 38 -2.60 1.56 11.87
CA ALA A 38 -1.17 1.84 11.71
C ALA A 38 -0.42 1.57 13.02
N GLU A 39 0.75 0.94 12.93
CA GLU A 39 1.67 0.74 14.04
C GLU A 39 3.10 1.19 13.67
N PRO A 40 3.71 2.13 14.42
CA PRO A 40 3.14 2.84 15.56
C PRO A 40 2.15 3.95 15.15
N GLY A 41 1.06 4.11 15.91
CA GLY A 41 0.14 5.25 15.74
C GLY A 41 0.68 6.58 16.32
N GLN A 42 0.25 7.72 15.78
CA GLN A 42 0.62 9.07 16.21
C GLN A 42 0.06 9.41 17.60
N LEU A 43 0.88 9.98 18.47
CA LEU A 43 0.47 10.36 19.82
C LEU A 43 -0.01 11.81 19.89
N TYR A 44 -1.12 12.02 20.60
CA TYR A 44 -1.66 13.32 20.98
C TYR A 44 -1.67 13.45 22.51
N PRO A 45 -0.58 13.97 23.13
CA PRO A 45 -0.38 13.93 24.58
C PRO A 45 -1.43 14.69 25.38
N ARG A 46 -1.89 15.85 24.88
CA ARG A 46 -2.90 16.70 25.54
C ARG A 46 -4.17 15.94 25.94
N TRP A 47 -4.61 15.03 25.07
CA TRP A 47 -5.78 14.19 25.30
C TRP A 47 -5.44 12.76 25.67
N ARG A 48 -4.15 12.40 25.72
CA ARG A 48 -3.68 11.02 25.88
C ARG A 48 -4.39 10.09 24.90
N VAL A 49 -4.40 10.49 23.62
CA VAL A 49 -4.99 9.73 22.53
C VAL A 49 -3.88 9.28 21.57
N ARG A 50 -3.95 8.02 21.11
CA ARG A 50 -3.13 7.51 20.01
C ARG A 50 -4.02 7.45 18.78
N PHE A 51 -3.73 8.28 17.79
CA PHE A 51 -4.32 8.13 16.46
C PHE A 51 -3.60 6.99 15.73
N ASN A 52 -4.28 5.85 15.65
CA ASN A 52 -3.81 4.64 14.98
C ASN A 52 -4.56 4.37 13.67
N GLY A 53 -5.18 5.39 13.07
CA GLY A 53 -5.83 5.29 11.76
C GLY A 53 -4.82 5.16 10.62
N LEU A 54 -5.29 4.70 9.46
CA LEU A 54 -4.49 4.65 8.25
C LEU A 54 -4.49 6.04 7.59
N GLY A 55 -3.35 6.72 7.62
CA GLY A 55 -3.18 8.08 7.08
C GLY A 55 -3.07 9.13 8.20
N SER A 56 -3.79 10.24 8.05
CA SER A 56 -3.82 11.35 9.01
C SER A 56 -5.25 11.61 9.50
N LEU A 57 -5.43 12.50 10.49
CA LEU A 57 -6.77 12.91 10.94
C LEU A 57 -7.61 13.53 9.80
N ASP A 58 -6.98 14.22 8.85
CA ASP A 58 -7.64 14.84 7.70
C ASP A 58 -7.95 13.85 6.57
N GLN A 59 -7.17 12.76 6.49
CA GLN A 59 -7.22 11.77 5.43
C GLN A 59 -7.10 10.37 6.02
N CYS A 60 -8.12 9.97 6.78
CA CYS A 60 -8.16 8.66 7.44
C CYS A 60 -9.09 7.70 6.70
N VAL A 61 -8.55 6.60 6.18
CA VAL A 61 -9.38 5.49 5.69
C VAL A 61 -9.60 4.50 6.83
N ALA A 62 -10.87 4.25 7.19
CA ALA A 62 -11.23 3.26 8.20
C ALA A 62 -11.53 1.92 7.53
N VAL A 63 -10.65 0.94 7.72
CA VAL A 63 -10.83 -0.42 7.17
C VAL A 63 -11.22 -1.37 8.29
N ARG A 64 -12.47 -1.85 8.28
CA ARG A 64 -12.96 -2.81 9.27
C ARG A 64 -12.38 -4.19 8.98
N ARG A 65 -11.98 -4.91 10.03
CA ARG A 65 -11.67 -6.34 9.95
C ARG A 65 -12.95 -7.12 9.66
N THR A 66 -12.92 -7.90 8.59
CA THR A 66 -14.01 -8.80 8.19
C THR A 66 -13.41 -10.14 7.79
N GLU A 67 -14.19 -11.21 7.90
CA GLU A 67 -13.76 -12.54 7.47
C GLU A 67 -13.33 -12.54 6.00
N SER A 68 -14.02 -11.77 5.14
CA SER A 68 -13.65 -11.65 3.73
C SER A 68 -12.23 -11.08 3.53
N ILE A 69 -11.89 -9.97 4.20
CA ILE A 69 -10.55 -9.37 4.09
C ILE A 69 -9.51 -10.29 4.72
N GLN A 70 -9.81 -10.88 5.89
CA GLN A 70 -8.89 -11.78 6.56
C GLN A 70 -8.59 -13.01 5.70
N SER A 71 -9.62 -13.61 5.07
CA SER A 71 -9.44 -14.75 4.17
C SER A 71 -8.53 -14.45 2.98
N ILE A 72 -8.54 -13.19 2.48
CA ILE A 72 -7.66 -12.74 1.40
C ILE A 72 -6.23 -12.53 1.91
N LEU A 73 -6.06 -11.93 3.09
CA LEU A 73 -4.75 -11.73 3.69
C LEU A 73 -4.08 -13.06 4.08
N ASP A 74 -4.88 -14.06 4.45
CA ASP A 74 -4.41 -15.40 4.79
C ASP A 74 -4.09 -16.25 3.55
N MET A 75 -4.44 -15.77 2.33
CA MET A 75 -4.02 -16.47 1.11
C MET A 75 -2.52 -16.32 0.94
N ASP A 76 -1.83 -17.46 0.90
CA ASP A 76 -0.43 -17.51 0.48
C ASP A 76 -0.34 -17.37 -1.05
N VAL A 77 -0.47 -16.11 -1.50
CA VAL A 77 -0.42 -15.75 -2.92
C VAL A 77 0.91 -16.15 -3.53
N PHE A 78 2.01 -16.00 -2.79
CA PHE A 78 3.34 -16.35 -3.28
C PHE A 78 3.50 -17.85 -3.45
N ALA A 79 3.13 -18.67 -2.47
CA ALA A 79 3.19 -20.12 -2.62
C ALA A 79 2.29 -20.61 -3.76
N ARG A 80 1.10 -20.01 -3.94
CA ARG A 80 0.22 -20.33 -5.08
C ARG A 80 0.87 -19.95 -6.41
N MET A 81 1.53 -18.79 -6.47
CA MET A 81 2.25 -18.33 -7.65
C MET A 81 3.43 -19.27 -7.96
N ASP A 82 4.21 -19.67 -6.97
CA ASP A 82 5.34 -20.59 -7.12
C ASP A 82 4.87 -21.96 -7.61
N ALA A 83 3.80 -22.50 -7.04
CA ALA A 83 3.20 -23.77 -7.48
C ALA A 83 2.69 -23.68 -8.93
N PHE A 84 2.09 -22.55 -9.30
CA PHE A 84 1.65 -22.30 -10.66
C PHE A 84 2.84 -22.24 -11.65
N ILE A 85 3.89 -21.48 -11.31
CA ILE A 85 5.12 -21.38 -12.11
C ILE A 85 5.76 -22.76 -12.30
N ALA A 86 5.83 -23.55 -11.23
CA ALA A 86 6.38 -24.91 -11.28
C ALA A 86 5.60 -25.83 -12.24
N ASN A 87 4.27 -25.69 -12.34
CA ASN A 87 3.44 -26.48 -13.23
C ASN A 87 3.49 -26.04 -14.70
N VAL A 88 3.62 -24.73 -14.96
CA VAL A 88 3.71 -24.19 -16.32
C VAL A 88 5.07 -24.50 -16.97
N GLY A 89 6.13 -24.54 -16.15
CA GLY A 89 7.49 -24.75 -16.64
C GLY A 89 8.13 -23.45 -17.14
N LYS A 90 9.43 -23.30 -16.85
CA LYS A 90 10.19 -22.07 -17.06
C LYS A 90 10.14 -21.57 -18.51
N ASP A 91 10.20 -22.46 -19.50
CA ASP A 91 10.27 -22.07 -20.92
C ASP A 91 8.97 -21.41 -21.43
N ILE A 92 7.82 -21.86 -20.92
CA ILE A 92 6.52 -21.27 -21.28
C ILE A 92 6.36 -19.92 -20.57
N LEU A 93 6.81 -19.81 -19.32
CA LEU A 93 6.83 -18.55 -18.59
C LEU A 93 7.74 -17.51 -19.26
N ASP A 94 8.95 -17.89 -19.66
CA ASP A 94 9.90 -17.01 -20.36
C ASP A 94 9.30 -16.51 -21.68
N ARG A 95 8.57 -17.36 -22.42
CA ARG A 95 7.86 -16.95 -23.64
C ARG A 95 6.71 -15.98 -23.36
N ALA A 96 5.90 -16.25 -22.34
CA ALA A 96 4.80 -15.38 -21.96
C ALA A 96 5.30 -14.00 -21.50
N LEU A 97 6.39 -13.95 -20.73
CA LEU A 97 7.04 -12.70 -20.31
C LEU A 97 7.61 -11.93 -21.51
N ASN A 98 8.32 -12.61 -22.42
CA ASN A 98 8.83 -11.95 -23.64
C ASN A 98 7.69 -11.37 -24.49
N TRP A 99 6.57 -12.08 -24.63
CA TRP A 99 5.40 -11.56 -25.34
C TRP A 99 4.78 -10.37 -24.60
N ALA A 100 4.61 -10.45 -23.28
CA ALA A 100 4.06 -9.37 -22.47
C ALA A 100 4.89 -8.08 -22.63
N TYR A 101 6.22 -8.18 -22.51
CA TYR A 101 7.12 -7.04 -22.72
C TYR A 101 7.07 -6.48 -24.14
N LEU A 102 6.98 -7.33 -25.17
CA LEU A 102 6.85 -6.88 -26.54
C LEU A 102 5.52 -6.12 -26.75
N SER A 103 4.42 -6.66 -26.23
CA SER A 103 3.09 -6.06 -26.34
C SER A 103 2.96 -4.74 -25.57
N GLU A 104 3.59 -4.64 -24.40
CA GLU A 104 3.64 -3.41 -23.60
C GLU A 104 4.48 -2.33 -24.30
N ALA A 105 5.60 -2.73 -24.92
CA ALA A 105 6.41 -1.84 -25.73
C ALA A 105 5.63 -1.30 -26.93
N GLU A 106 5.00 -2.18 -27.71
CA GLU A 106 4.15 -1.82 -28.85
C GLU A 106 3.03 -0.87 -28.44
N SER A 107 2.31 -1.18 -27.36
CA SER A 107 1.26 -0.31 -26.82
C SER A 107 1.80 1.04 -26.36
N SER A 108 3.01 1.10 -25.79
CA SER A 108 3.64 2.35 -25.34
C SER A 108 4.00 3.26 -26.53
N PHE A 109 4.55 2.69 -27.60
CA PHE A 109 4.88 3.44 -28.81
C PHE A 109 3.65 3.88 -29.60
N GLU A 110 2.56 3.10 -29.59
CA GLU A 110 1.29 3.49 -30.20
C GLU A 110 0.66 4.72 -29.53
N ILE A 111 0.78 4.83 -28.20
CA ILE A 111 0.34 6.02 -27.44
C ILE A 111 1.13 7.26 -27.88
N GLU A 112 2.45 7.12 -28.08
CA GLU A 112 3.35 8.19 -28.53
C GLU A 112 3.27 8.47 -30.05
N ARG A 113 2.45 7.70 -30.80
CA ARG A 113 2.36 7.71 -32.28
C ARG A 113 3.72 7.55 -32.97
N GLU A 114 4.65 6.87 -32.32
CA GLU A 114 5.91 6.49 -32.94
C GLU A 114 5.78 5.11 -33.59
N HIS A 115 6.35 4.94 -34.79
CA HIS A 115 6.59 3.62 -35.36
C HIS A 115 8.03 3.22 -35.04
N PRO A 116 8.26 2.45 -33.95
CA PRO A 116 9.60 2.06 -33.55
C PRO A 116 10.20 1.12 -34.60
N THR A 117 11.47 1.30 -34.90
CA THR A 117 12.26 0.28 -35.61
C THR A 117 12.42 -0.94 -34.70
N GLN A 118 12.50 -2.15 -35.27
CA GLN A 118 12.69 -3.40 -34.51
C GLN A 118 13.79 -3.31 -33.45
N ASP A 119 14.91 -2.65 -33.77
CA ASP A 119 16.06 -2.46 -32.87
C ASP A 119 15.72 -1.64 -31.60
N LYS A 120 14.78 -0.67 -31.69
CA LYS A 120 14.30 0.07 -30.51
C LYS A 120 13.42 -0.78 -29.62
N THR A 121 12.51 -1.58 -30.19
CA THR A 121 11.64 -2.49 -29.44
C THR A 121 12.45 -3.56 -28.72
N GLU A 122 13.46 -4.14 -29.38
CA GLU A 122 14.35 -5.13 -28.77
C GLU A 122 15.16 -4.56 -27.60
N ARG A 123 15.70 -3.33 -27.74
CA ARG A 123 16.39 -2.64 -26.63
C ARG A 123 15.49 -2.35 -25.44
N PHE A 124 14.24 -1.97 -25.70
CA PHE A 124 13.26 -1.70 -24.64
C PHE A 124 12.87 -3.00 -23.91
N VAL A 125 12.66 -4.11 -24.63
CA VAL A 125 12.44 -5.43 -24.05
C VAL A 125 13.64 -5.90 -23.23
N GLN A 126 14.89 -5.65 -23.68
CA GLN A 126 16.09 -5.94 -22.88
C GLN A 126 16.12 -5.12 -21.58
N LEU A 127 15.78 -3.82 -21.63
CA LEU A 127 15.70 -2.97 -20.44
C LEU A 127 14.68 -3.52 -19.42
N LEU A 128 13.50 -3.93 -19.89
CA LEU A 128 12.46 -4.52 -19.04
C LEU A 128 12.88 -5.84 -18.40
N ARG A 129 13.63 -6.69 -19.11
CA ARG A 129 14.20 -7.92 -18.52
C ARG A 129 15.11 -7.64 -17.33
N HIS A 130 15.86 -6.54 -17.37
CA HIS A 130 16.73 -6.13 -16.27
C HIS A 130 16.03 -5.25 -15.23
N ALA A 131 14.75 -4.90 -15.39
CA ALA A 131 14.05 -4.00 -14.46
C ALA A 131 13.88 -4.61 -13.05
N HIS A 132 13.90 -5.93 -12.93
CA HIS A 132 13.88 -6.61 -11.63
C HIS A 132 15.25 -6.59 -10.92
N GLU A 133 16.32 -6.20 -11.61
CA GLU A 133 17.65 -6.06 -11.02
C GLU A 133 17.69 -4.74 -10.25
N ARG A 134 17.70 -4.84 -8.91
CA ARG A 134 17.83 -3.66 -8.05
C ARG A 134 19.17 -2.98 -8.30
N ARG A 135 19.16 -1.85 -9.01
CA ARG A 135 20.29 -0.92 -9.01
C ARG A 135 20.16 0.02 -7.83
N PRO A 136 21.23 0.24 -7.05
CA PRO A 136 21.26 1.34 -6.10
C PRO A 136 21.06 2.65 -6.86
N LEU A 137 20.26 3.54 -6.30
CA LEU A 137 20.17 4.92 -6.77
C LEU A 137 21.40 5.64 -6.22
N ASP A 138 22.33 6.00 -7.09
CA ASP A 138 23.45 6.90 -6.77
C ASP A 138 22.97 8.36 -6.63
#